data_AF-A0A3B1CD32-F1
#
_entry.id   AF-A0A3B1CD32-F1
#
_cell.length_a   1.000
_cell.length_b   1.000
_cell.length_c   1.000
_cell.angle_alpha   90.00
_cell.angle_beta   90.00
_cell.angle_gamma   90.00
#
_symmetry.space_group_name_H-M   'P 1'
#
loop_
_entity.id
_entity.type
_entity.pdbx_description
1 polymer ?
#
loop_
_entity_poly.entity_id
_entity_poly.type
_entity_poly.pdbx_seq_one_letter_code
_entity_poly.pdbx_strand_id
1 'polypeptide(L)' 'TDRARMTSDLIEMIEAEPLAKVDFAAVVDADSLSQERFAEKTLIYTAVYIGKVRLTDNRVVRNRKSANNLRHG' A
#
# COMPACT_ATOMS: atom_id res chain seq x y z
N THR A 1 0.31 7.00 -12.58
CA THR A 1 1.69 7.48 -12.43
C THR A 1 2.10 7.50 -10.96
N ASP A 2 1.30 8.11 -10.07
CA ASP A 2 1.66 8.22 -8.63
C ASP A 2 1.59 6.89 -7.86
N ARG A 3 0.67 5.98 -8.21
CA ARG A 3 0.50 4.69 -7.52
C ARG A 3 1.63 3.72 -7.78
N ALA A 4 2.02 3.61 -9.05
CA ALA A 4 3.16 2.81 -9.47
C ALA A 4 4.43 3.29 -8.77
N ARG A 5 4.62 4.62 -8.68
CA ARG A 5 5.72 5.20 -7.92
C ARG A 5 5.68 4.83 -6.43
N MET A 6 4.55 5.03 -5.74
CA MET A 6 4.42 4.62 -4.33
C MET A 6 4.68 3.12 -4.12
N THR A 7 4.25 2.28 -5.05
CA THR A 7 4.51 0.83 -4.97
C THR A 7 6.00 0.54 -5.16
N SER A 8 6.67 1.22 -6.10
CA SER A 8 8.12 1.10 -6.32
C SER A 8 8.91 1.57 -5.10
N ASP A 9 8.61 2.76 -4.57
CA ASP A 9 9.27 3.32 -3.39
C ASP A 9 9.12 2.39 -2.16
N LEU A 10 7.95 1.75 -2.00
CA LEU A 10 7.71 0.77 -0.95
C LEU A 10 8.57 -0.49 -1.12
N ILE A 11 8.69 -0.99 -2.35
CA ILE A 11 9.53 -2.16 -2.67
C ILE A 11 11.00 -1.83 -2.38
N GLU A 12 11.50 -0.70 -2.90
CA GLU A 12 12.88 -0.26 -2.69
C GLU A 12 13.22 -0.10 -1.20
N MET A 13 12.31 0.45 -0.41
CA MET A 13 12.50 0.59 1.04
C MET A 13 12.56 -0.76 1.75
N ILE A 14 11.74 -1.73 1.37
CA ILE A 14 11.75 -3.07 1.96
C ILE A 14 13.03 -3.82 1.56
N GLU A 15 13.41 -3.76 0.28
CA GLU A 15 14.59 -4.45 -0.26
C GLU A 15 15.92 -3.84 0.20
N ALA A 16 15.90 -2.64 0.80
CA ALA A 16 17.07 -2.09 1.49
C ALA A 16 17.49 -2.92 2.72
N GLU A 17 16.59 -3.75 3.26
CA GLU A 17 16.93 -4.74 4.29
C GLU A 17 17.49 -6.02 3.61
N PRO A 18 18.77 -6.40 3.83
CA PRO A 18 19.45 -7.42 3.02
C PRO A 18 18.82 -8.82 3.00
N LEU A 19 18.06 -9.17 4.04
CA LEU A 19 17.37 -10.47 4.14
C LEU A 19 15.93 -10.43 3.61
N ALA A 20 15.41 -9.24 3.32
CA ALA A 20 14.06 -9.05 2.85
C ALA A 20 13.98 -9.29 1.34
N LYS A 21 13.00 -10.10 0.93
CA LYS A 21 12.64 -10.30 -0.47
C LYS A 21 11.15 -10.08 -0.62
N VAL A 22 10.76 -9.09 -1.42
CA VAL A 22 9.34 -8.85 -1.69
C VAL A 22 8.77 -10.00 -2.53
N ASP A 23 7.71 -10.61 -2.02
CA ASP A 23 6.88 -11.59 -2.74
C ASP A 23 5.75 -10.87 -3.47
N PHE A 24 5.14 -9.90 -2.79
CA PHE A 24 4.06 -9.09 -3.33
C PHE A 24 3.99 -7.74 -2.63
N ALA A 25 3.73 -6.68 -3.38
CA ALA A 25 3.38 -5.37 -2.85
C ALA A 25 2.32 -4.73 -3.73
N ALA A 26 1.24 -4.21 -3.13
CA ALA A 26 0.23 -3.47 -3.86
C ALA A 26 -0.34 -2.33 -3.04
N VAL A 27 -0.61 -1.25 -3.76
CA VAL A 27 -1.39 -0.11 -3.30
C VAL A 27 -2.67 -0.11 -4.13
N VAL A 28 -3.82 -0.31 -3.48
CA VAL A 28 -5.14 -0.49 -4.11
C VAL A 28 -6.21 0.31 -3.39
N ASP A 29 -7.34 0.57 -4.05
CA ASP A 29 -8.55 0.96 -3.35
C ASP A 29 -8.97 -0.12 -2.33
N ALA A 30 -9.29 0.28 -1.10
CA ALA A 30 -9.50 -0.66 -0.01
C ALA A 30 -10.82 -1.44 -0.09
N ASP A 31 -11.79 -0.97 -0.87
CA ASP A 31 -13.12 -1.57 -0.95
C ASP A 31 -13.29 -2.42 -2.22
N SER A 32 -12.74 -1.99 -3.35
CA SER A 32 -12.79 -2.69 -4.65
C SER A 32 -11.54 -3.50 -4.99
N LEU A 33 -10.43 -3.30 -4.26
CA LEU A 33 -9.10 -3.84 -4.59
C LEU A 33 -8.57 -3.41 -5.98
N SER A 34 -9.18 -2.39 -6.58
CA SER A 34 -8.78 -1.87 -7.89
C SER A 34 -7.46 -1.08 -7.81
N GLN A 35 -6.67 -1.20 -8.87
CA GLN A 35 -5.40 -0.49 -9.07
C GLN A 35 -5.54 0.78 -9.94
N GLU A 36 -6.74 1.11 -10.39
CA GLU A 36 -6.94 2.15 -11.41
C GLU A 36 -6.85 3.58 -10.86
N ARG A 37 -7.31 3.81 -9.62
CA ARG A 37 -7.34 5.15 -9.01
C ARG A 37 -7.00 5.09 -7.52
N PHE A 38 -6.34 6.14 -7.03
CA PHE A 38 -6.27 6.38 -5.59
C PHE A 38 -7.64 6.81 -5.09
N ALA A 39 -8.17 6.05 -4.15
CA ALA A 39 -9.45 6.33 -3.54
C ALA A 39 -9.29 7.04 -2.20
N GLU A 40 -10.41 7.49 -1.62
CA GLU A 40 -10.44 8.04 -0.26
C GLU A 40 -9.82 7.09 0.76
N LYS A 41 -9.97 5.78 0.54
CA LYS A 41 -9.52 4.72 1.43
C LYS A 41 -8.62 3.79 0.62
N THR A 42 -7.31 3.93 0.83
CA THR A 42 -6.30 3.13 0.13
C THR A 42 -5.80 2.02 1.04
N LEU A 43 -5.74 0.79 0.53
CA LEU A 43 -5.10 -0.34 1.18
C LEU A 43 -3.69 -0.52 0.60
N ILE A 44 -2.71 -0.54 1.49
CA ILE A 44 -1.34 -0.97 1.21
C ILE A 44 -1.25 -2.41 1.72
N TYR A 45 -0.84 -3.35 0.88
CA TYR A 45 -0.69 -4.76 1.23
C TYR A 45 0.66 -5.28 0.76
N THR A 46 1.40 -5.95 1.63
CA THR A 46 2.71 -6.53 1.33
C THR A 46 2.82 -7.96 1.83
N ALA A 47 3.60 -8.75 1.10
CA ALA A 47 4.13 -10.03 1.52
C ALA A 47 5.64 -10.02 1.28
N VAL A 48 6.41 -10.36 2.31
CA VAL A 48 7.87 -10.29 2.32
C VAL A 48 8.43 -11.56 2.93
N TYR A 49 9.43 -12.15 2.29
CA TYR A 49 10.24 -13.19 2.91
C TYR A 49 11.39 -12.57 3.68
N ILE A 50 11.58 -12.98 4.93
CA ILE A 50 12.80 -12.77 5.70
C ILE A 50 13.42 -14.15 5.95
N GLY A 51 14.47 -14.47 5.21
CA GLY A 51 15.01 -15.83 5.14
C GLY A 51 13.96 -16.82 4.62
N LYS A 52 13.49 -17.74 5.47
CA LYS A 52 12.46 -18.74 5.12
C LYS A 52 11.05 -18.36 5.59
N VAL A 53 10.92 -17.30 6.38
CA VAL A 53 9.64 -16.89 6.97
C VAL A 53 8.96 -15.91 6.03
N ARG A 54 7.69 -16.17 5.71
CA ARG A 54 6.84 -15.24 4.95
C ARG A 54 6.00 -14.42 5.92
N LEU A 55 6.19 -13.10 5.89
CA LEU A 55 5.43 -12.13 6.65
C LEU A 55 4.48 -11.38 5.73
N THR A 56 3.29 -11.05 6.22
CA THR A 56 2.34 -10.19 5.52
C THR A 56 1.98 -9.02 6.41
N ASP A 57 1.87 -7.84 5.82
CA ASP A 57 1.37 -6.65 6.51
C ASP A 57 0.37 -5.91 5.61
N ASN A 58 -0.58 -5.24 6.23
CA ASN A 58 -1.50 -4.35 5.56
C ASN A 58 -1.79 -3.08 6.36
N ARG A 59 -2.03 -1.99 5.63
CA ARG A 59 -2.47 -0.73 6.21
C ARG A 59 -3.49 -0.03 5.35
N VAL A 60 -4.61 0.33 5.96
CA VAL A 60 -5.60 1.22 5.35
C VAL A 60 -5.27 2.67 5.70
N VAL A 61 -5.14 3.52 4.69
CA VAL A 61 -4.86 4.96 4.81
C VAL A 61 -6.03 5.74 4.21
N ARG A 62 -6.45 6.81 4.89
CA ARG A 62 -7.56 7.66 4.44
C ARG A 62 -7.05 9.03 4.01
N ASN A 63 -7.51 9.53 2.86
CA ASN A 63 -7.22 10.88 2.43
C ASN A 63 -8.07 11.89 3.22
N ARG A 64 -7.41 12.70 4.07
CA ARG A 64 -8.07 13.66 4.96
C ARG A 64 -8.82 14.78 4.21
N LYS A 65 -8.46 15.10 2.96
CA LYS A 65 -9.16 16.14 2.19
C LYS A 65 -10.62 15.78 1.89
N SER A 66 -10.92 14.50 1.69
CA SER A 66 -12.29 14.07 1.39
C SER A 66 -13.14 13.86 2.66
N ALA A 67 -12.50 13.46 3.77
CA ALA A 67 -13.16 13.29 5.07
C ALA A 67 -13.74 14.60 5.65
N ASN A 68 -13.22 15.77 5.27
CA ASN A 68 -13.73 17.07 5.73
C ASN A 68 -14.97 17.57 4.97
N ASN A 69 -15.20 17.10 3.74
CA ASN A 69 -16.40 17.47 2.98
C ASN A 69 -17.67 16.76 3.47
N LEU A 70 -17.53 15.65 4.21
CA LEU A 70 -18.65 14.90 4.81
C LEU A 70 -19.08 15.44 6.18
N ARG A 71 -18.39 16.44 6.73
CA ARG A 71 -18.67 17.00 8.06
C ARG A 71 -19.37 18.37 8.04
N HIS A 72 -19.65 18.92 6.86
CA HIS A 72 -20.31 20.22 6.68
C HIS A 72 -21.55 20.13 5.77
N GLY A 73 -22.18 18.94 5.67
CA GLY A 73 -23.45 18.73 4.97
C GLY A 73 -24.57 18.46 5.94
#